data_AF-A0A1V5JXL6-F1
#
_entry.id   AF-A0A1V5JXL6-F1
#
_cell.length_a   1.000
_cell.length_b   1.000
_cell.length_c   1.000
_cell.angle_alpha   90.00
_cell.angle_beta   90.00
_cell.angle_gamma   90.00
#
_symmetry.space_group_name_H-M   'P 1'
#
loop_
_entity.id
_entity.type
_entity.pdbx_description
1 polymer ?
#
loop_
_entity_poly.entity_id
_entity_poly.type
_entity_poly.pdbx_seq_one_letter_code
_entity_poly.pdbx_strand_id
1 'polypeptide(L)'
;MNEQTNNHIERWKNHFAALPQLNLKLDEVDERLPALLLGQLPEKYLIVTKPRAVGIDQFIKPGAWLKVVHLFEGNVYGFETTILSHTETPSRLMFLSYPERIELVELRRHTRLNAHIPASLLCGDERHAGILWDLSRGGCPLEIYGTIRSLARSEGRLMVGIQFDEQRCGTRLKMIDDYVHQVLNALNED
;
A
#
# COMPACT_ATOMS: atom_id res chain seq x y z
N MET A 1 -31.92 -16.33 -3.78
CA MET A 1 -30.80 -15.96 -2.90
C MET A 1 -30.73 -14.44 -2.94
N ASN A 2 -31.16 -13.75 -1.87
CA ASN A 2 -31.58 -12.34 -1.91
C ASN A 2 -30.39 -11.35 -2.00
N GLU A 3 -30.56 -10.26 -2.74
CA GLU A 3 -29.59 -9.15 -2.88
C GLU A 3 -29.12 -8.56 -1.55
N GLN A 4 -29.98 -8.56 -0.52
CA GLN A 4 -29.63 -8.09 0.83
C GLN A 4 -28.53 -8.96 1.48
N THR A 5 -28.57 -10.28 1.30
CA THR A 5 -27.56 -11.20 1.85
C THR A 5 -26.19 -11.00 1.19
N ASN A 6 -26.17 -10.68 -0.11
CA ASN A 6 -24.93 -10.38 -0.83
C ASN A 6 -24.24 -9.12 -0.29
N ASN A 7 -25.00 -8.09 0.09
CA ASN A 7 -24.44 -6.85 0.62
C ASN A 7 -23.72 -7.07 1.98
N HIS A 8 -24.25 -7.94 2.84
CA HIS A 8 -23.59 -8.28 4.12
C HIS A 8 -22.29 -9.08 3.91
N ILE A 9 -22.25 -10.00 2.94
CA ILE A 9 -21.04 -10.76 2.61
C ILE A 9 -19.95 -9.83 2.05
N GLU A 10 -20.30 -8.91 1.15
CA GLU A 10 -19.33 -7.97 0.60
C GLU A 10 -18.82 -6.98 1.65
N ARG A 11 -19.68 -6.50 2.56
CA ARG A 11 -19.24 -5.72 3.73
C ARG A 11 -18.29 -6.50 4.62
N TRP A 12 -18.58 -7.77 4.89
CA TRP A 12 -17.69 -8.65 5.66
C TRP A 12 -16.34 -8.82 4.97
N LYS A 13 -16.33 -9.13 3.67
CA LYS A 13 -15.09 -9.25 2.89
C LYS A 13 -14.26 -7.97 2.95
N ASN A 14 -14.90 -6.81 2.72
CA ASN A 14 -14.21 -5.52 2.72
C ASN A 14 -13.64 -5.15 4.09
N HIS A 15 -14.34 -5.51 5.18
CA HIS A 15 -13.84 -5.30 6.54
C HIS A 15 -12.52 -6.04 6.81
N PHE A 16 -12.29 -7.17 6.15
CA PHE A 16 -11.08 -8.01 6.32
C PHE A 16 -10.16 -8.03 5.08
N ALA A 17 -10.38 -7.15 4.09
CA ALA A 17 -9.72 -7.26 2.78
C ALA A 17 -8.23 -6.87 2.76
N ALA A 18 -7.78 -6.05 3.72
CA ALA A 18 -6.43 -5.51 3.73
C ALA A 18 -5.56 -6.20 4.78
N LEU A 19 -4.87 -7.26 4.37
CA LEU A 19 -3.88 -7.94 5.21
C LEU A 19 -2.49 -7.29 5.03
N PRO A 20 -1.75 -6.99 6.11
CA PRO A 20 -0.40 -6.45 6.00
C PRO A 20 0.56 -7.42 5.30
N GLN A 21 1.37 -6.91 4.37
CA GLN A 21 2.43 -7.69 3.75
C GLN A 21 3.73 -7.58 4.56
N LEU A 22 4.32 -8.72 4.85
CA LEU A 22 5.62 -8.89 5.47
C LEU A 22 6.62 -9.41 4.43
N ASN A 23 7.89 -9.07 4.61
CA ASN A 23 8.99 -9.65 3.87
C ASN A 23 9.84 -10.48 4.82
N LEU A 24 9.91 -11.78 4.58
CA LEU A 24 10.66 -12.74 5.39
C LEU A 24 12.04 -12.94 4.76
N LYS A 25 13.09 -12.90 5.56
CA LYS A 25 14.44 -13.25 5.16
C LYS A 25 14.94 -14.39 6.04
N LEU A 26 15.09 -15.57 5.44
CA LEU A 26 15.74 -16.72 6.06
C LEU A 26 17.26 -16.55 5.91
N ASP A 27 18.03 -17.06 6.86
CA ASP A 27 19.49 -16.89 6.84
C ASP A 27 20.14 -17.62 5.64
N GLU A 28 19.55 -18.74 5.22
CA GLU A 28 20.03 -19.55 4.10
C GLU A 28 19.58 -19.04 2.72
N VAL A 29 18.74 -18.01 2.68
CA VAL A 29 18.15 -17.49 1.44
C VAL A 29 18.37 -15.98 1.33
N ASP A 30 19.10 -15.57 0.29
CA ASP A 30 19.41 -14.16 0.05
C ASP A 30 18.16 -13.33 -0.33
N GLU A 31 17.18 -13.99 -0.96
CA GLU A 31 15.94 -13.36 -1.38
C GLU A 31 14.99 -13.07 -0.20
N ARG A 32 14.32 -11.91 -0.26
CA ARG A 32 13.21 -11.59 0.64
C ARG A 32 11.92 -12.18 0.10
N LEU A 33 11.27 -12.99 0.93
CA LEU A 33 10.08 -13.73 0.57
C LEU A 33 8.82 -13.02 1.07
N PRO A 34 7.87 -12.68 0.19
CA PRO A 34 6.63 -12.05 0.62
C PRO A 34 5.75 -13.03 1.41
N ALA A 35 5.11 -12.53 2.47
CA ALA A 35 4.10 -13.24 3.24
C ALA A 35 3.02 -12.26 3.70
N LEU A 36 1.78 -12.73 3.90
CA LEU A 36 0.69 -11.95 4.47
C LEU A 36 0.58 -12.26 5.96
N LEU A 37 0.46 -11.23 6.79
CA LEU A 37 0.10 -11.35 8.20
C LEU A 37 -1.41 -11.60 8.32
N LEU A 38 -1.78 -12.81 8.77
CA LEU A 38 -3.18 -13.19 8.93
C LEU A 38 -3.74 -12.84 10.31
N GLY A 39 -2.85 -12.75 11.30
CA GLY A 39 -3.24 -12.42 12.67
C GLY A 39 -2.10 -12.60 13.65
N GLN A 40 -2.40 -12.31 14.90
CA GLN A 40 -1.46 -12.44 16.00
C GLN A 40 -2.19 -12.87 17.27
N LEU A 41 -1.47 -13.58 18.12
CA LEU A 41 -1.78 -13.69 19.53
C LEU A 41 -0.63 -13.00 20.28
N PRO A 42 -0.86 -11.81 20.86
CA PRO A 42 0.18 -11.02 21.53
C PRO A 42 1.01 -11.87 22.49
N GLU A 43 2.32 -11.65 22.50
CA GLU A 43 3.32 -12.35 23.33
C GLU A 43 3.44 -13.86 23.07
N LYS A 44 2.67 -14.42 22.13
CA LYS A 44 2.74 -15.84 21.79
C LYS A 44 3.24 -16.06 20.38
N TYR A 45 2.50 -15.60 19.37
CA TYR A 45 2.85 -15.86 17.98
C TYR A 45 2.20 -14.91 16.98
N LEU A 46 2.82 -14.84 15.80
CA LEU A 46 2.25 -14.27 14.58
C LEU A 46 1.84 -15.41 13.63
N ILE A 47 0.72 -15.26 12.92
CA ILE A 47 0.29 -16.19 11.88
C ILE A 47 0.52 -15.53 10.53
N VAL A 48 1.34 -16.16 9.69
CA VAL A 48 1.65 -15.65 8.35
C VAL A 48 1.41 -16.71 7.29
N THR A 49 1.21 -16.31 6.04
CA THR A 49 1.24 -17.27 4.92
C THR A 49 2.64 -17.82 4.73
N LYS A 50 2.75 -19.11 4.45
CA LYS A 50 4.02 -19.75 4.09
C LYS A 50 4.41 -19.33 2.66
N PRO A 51 5.61 -18.75 2.43
CA PRO A 51 6.05 -18.36 1.10
C PRO A 51 6.11 -19.53 0.12
N ARG A 52 6.00 -19.22 -1.17
CA ARG A 52 6.21 -20.18 -2.26
C ARG A 52 7.44 -19.77 -3.05
N ALA A 53 8.54 -20.47 -2.83
CA ALA A 53 9.76 -20.36 -3.63
C ALA A 53 10.38 -21.75 -3.80
N VAL A 54 11.08 -21.97 -4.91
CA VAL A 54 11.67 -23.28 -5.22
C VAL A 54 12.70 -23.64 -4.15
N GLY A 55 12.59 -24.84 -3.57
CA GLY A 55 13.52 -25.33 -2.54
C GLY A 55 13.33 -24.73 -1.15
N ILE A 56 12.42 -23.77 -0.95
CA ILE A 56 12.32 -23.06 0.34
C ILE A 56 11.86 -23.94 1.49
N ASP A 57 11.05 -24.95 1.18
CA ASP A 57 10.45 -25.85 2.18
C ASP A 57 11.52 -26.58 3.01
N GLN A 58 12.76 -26.73 2.51
CA GLN A 58 13.85 -27.37 3.24
C GLN A 58 14.42 -26.49 4.38
N PHE A 59 14.19 -25.18 4.33
CA PHE A 59 14.66 -24.19 5.31
C PHE A 59 13.57 -23.80 6.31
N ILE A 60 12.30 -24.03 5.98
CA ILE A 60 11.17 -23.73 6.85
C ILE A 60 10.98 -24.88 7.85
N LYS A 61 11.69 -24.83 8.97
CA LYS A 61 11.64 -25.83 10.04
C LYS A 61 11.38 -25.18 11.40
N PRO A 62 10.67 -25.84 12.32
CA PRO A 62 10.59 -25.38 13.71
C PRO A 62 11.98 -25.09 14.31
N GLY A 63 12.12 -23.93 14.95
CA GLY A 63 13.37 -23.44 15.52
C GLY A 63 14.28 -22.66 14.56
N ALA A 64 14.00 -22.65 13.25
CA ALA A 64 14.76 -21.83 12.31
C ALA A 64 14.51 -20.34 12.56
N TRP A 65 15.58 -19.54 12.51
CA TRP A 65 15.54 -18.10 12.67
C TRP A 65 15.22 -17.41 11.33
N LEU A 66 14.50 -16.30 11.40
CA LEU A 66 14.29 -15.43 10.25
C LEU A 66 14.12 -13.98 10.68
N LYS A 67 14.37 -13.07 9.74
CA LYS A 67 14.09 -11.64 9.87
C LYS A 67 12.79 -11.30 9.17
N VAL A 68 11.96 -10.51 9.83
CA VAL A 68 10.75 -9.94 9.26
C VAL A 68 10.97 -8.46 9.02
N VAL A 69 10.60 -7.99 7.83
CA VAL A 69 10.58 -6.58 7.48
C VAL A 69 9.19 -6.19 7.00
N HIS A 70 8.60 -5.19 7.64
CA HIS A 70 7.29 -4.65 7.31
C HIS A 70 7.39 -3.15 7.04
N LEU A 71 6.84 -2.70 5.91
CA LEU A 71 6.73 -1.28 5.58
C LEU A 71 5.30 -0.83 5.89
N PHE A 72 5.16 0.11 6.82
CA PHE A 72 3.88 0.67 7.20
C PHE A 72 4.00 2.18 7.41
N GLU A 73 3.16 2.95 6.74
CA GLU A 73 3.11 4.42 6.84
C GLU A 73 4.46 5.15 6.63
N GLY A 74 5.35 4.58 5.81
CA GLY A 74 6.69 5.14 5.55
C GLY A 74 7.73 4.79 6.62
N ASN A 75 7.38 3.92 7.56
CA ASN A 75 8.26 3.35 8.56
C ASN A 75 8.55 1.90 8.23
N VAL A 76 9.81 1.51 8.41
CA VAL A 76 10.25 0.12 8.30
C VAL A 76 10.36 -0.46 9.70
N TYR A 77 9.57 -1.48 9.96
CA TYR A 77 9.62 -2.29 11.16
C TYR A 77 10.39 -3.57 10.84
N GLY A 78 11.51 -3.78 11.54
CA GLY A 78 12.35 -4.96 11.42
C GLY A 78 12.40 -5.72 12.74
N PHE A 79 12.28 -7.04 12.71
CA PHE A 79 12.49 -7.86 13.90
C PHE A 79 12.99 -9.27 13.55
N GLU A 80 13.67 -9.88 14.50
CA GLU A 80 14.07 -11.28 14.46
C GLU A 80 13.01 -12.14 15.15
N THR A 81 12.74 -13.31 14.58
CA THR A 81 11.77 -14.27 15.09
C THR A 81 12.20 -15.68 14.72
N THR A 82 11.52 -16.67 15.29
CA THR A 82 11.73 -18.09 15.03
C THR A 82 10.47 -18.74 14.52
N ILE A 83 10.61 -19.72 13.64
CA ILE A 83 9.50 -20.54 13.17
C ILE A 83 9.09 -21.48 14.31
N LEU A 84 7.87 -21.33 14.83
CA LEU A 84 7.32 -22.24 15.84
C LEU A 84 6.78 -23.51 15.20
N SER A 85 6.01 -23.35 14.12
CA SER A 85 5.43 -24.45 13.35
C SER A 85 4.95 -23.97 11.99
N HIS A 86 4.59 -24.91 11.13
CA HIS A 86 3.95 -24.64 9.84
C HIS A 86 2.86 -25.67 9.58
N THR A 87 1.88 -25.32 8.75
CA THR A 87 0.85 -26.24 8.26
C THR A 87 0.64 -26.05 6.76
N GLU A 88 0.25 -27.12 6.08
CA GLU A 88 -0.08 -27.13 4.65
C GLU A 88 -1.60 -27.15 4.42
N THR A 89 -2.36 -27.62 5.41
CA THR A 89 -3.81 -27.86 5.32
C THR A 89 -4.52 -27.16 6.48
N PRO A 90 -5.66 -26.48 6.24
CA PRO A 90 -6.32 -26.24 4.95
C PRO A 90 -5.63 -25.17 4.09
N SER A 91 -4.55 -24.55 4.59
CA SER A 91 -3.80 -23.52 3.88
C SER A 91 -2.34 -23.54 4.32
N ARG A 92 -1.44 -23.08 3.45
CA ARG A 92 0.01 -23.03 3.73
C ARG A 92 0.31 -21.87 4.67
N LEU A 93 0.45 -22.14 5.97
CA LEU A 93 0.67 -21.14 7.02
C LEU A 93 1.93 -21.42 7.81
N MET A 94 2.49 -20.38 8.43
CA MET A 94 3.57 -20.47 9.41
C MET A 94 3.19 -19.70 10.67
N PHE A 95 3.59 -20.26 11.80
CA PHE A 95 3.51 -19.63 13.10
C PHE A 95 4.91 -19.15 13.48
N LEU A 96 5.06 -17.86 13.72
CA LEU A 96 6.32 -17.23 14.11
C LEU A 96 6.24 -16.85 15.59
N SER A 97 7.33 -16.93 16.32
CA SER A 97 7.38 -16.44 17.70
C SER A 97 7.11 -14.94 17.74
N TYR A 98 6.43 -14.49 18.79
CA TYR A 98 6.19 -13.05 18.94
C TYR A 98 7.52 -12.31 19.14
N PRO A 99 7.78 -11.20 18.44
CA PRO A 99 9.04 -10.49 18.58
C PRO A 99 9.20 -9.91 19.99
N GLU A 100 10.36 -10.12 20.60
CA GLU A 100 10.73 -9.48 21.87
C GLU A 100 11.18 -8.02 21.68
N ARG A 101 11.71 -7.71 20.49
CA ARG A 101 12.21 -6.38 20.13
C ARG A 101 11.89 -6.08 18.67
N ILE A 102 11.46 -4.84 18.42
CA ILE A 102 11.20 -4.32 17.08
C ILE A 102 12.10 -3.11 16.83
N GLU A 103 12.80 -3.14 15.72
CA GLU A 103 13.62 -2.03 15.21
C GLU A 103 12.76 -1.19 14.26
N LEU A 104 12.78 0.13 14.48
CA LEU A 104 12.03 1.10 13.69
C LEU A 104 13.01 1.99 12.93
N VAL A 105 12.85 2.06 11.61
CA VAL A 105 13.57 3.00 10.75
C VAL A 105 12.55 3.86 10.01
N GLU A 106 12.56 5.16 10.31
CA GLU A 106 11.75 6.13 9.58
C GLU A 106 12.42 6.42 8.22
N LEU A 107 11.78 6.02 7.12
CA LEU A 107 12.36 6.25 5.79
C LEU A 107 12.15 7.69 5.30
N ARG A 108 11.19 8.40 5.90
CA ARG A 108 10.79 9.74 5.46
C ARG A 108 11.53 10.79 6.27
N ARG A 109 12.30 11.64 5.59
CA ARG A 109 12.97 12.81 6.20
C ARG A 109 12.00 13.89 6.68
N HIS A 110 10.79 13.92 6.11
CA HIS A 110 9.80 14.96 6.38
C HIS A 110 8.42 14.32 6.57
N THR A 111 7.73 14.77 7.61
CA THR A 111 6.33 14.44 7.85
C THR A 111 5.47 14.84 6.66
N ARG A 112 4.50 13.97 6.32
CA ARG A 112 3.53 14.21 5.26
C ARG A 112 2.18 14.55 5.88
N LEU A 113 1.56 15.61 5.37
CA LEU A 113 0.16 15.92 5.61
C LEU A 113 -0.66 15.23 4.52
N ASN A 114 -1.55 14.31 4.90
CA ASN A 114 -2.54 13.78 3.97
C ASN A 114 -3.50 14.91 3.58
N ALA A 115 -3.57 15.22 2.28
CA ALA A 115 -4.37 16.32 1.78
C ALA A 115 -4.77 16.04 0.33
N HIS A 116 -6.05 16.18 -0.01
CA HIS A 116 -6.55 15.97 -1.38
C HIS A 116 -6.82 17.33 -2.03
N ILE A 117 -5.77 17.95 -2.56
CA ILE A 117 -5.81 19.34 -3.00
C ILE A 117 -5.84 19.37 -4.54
N PRO A 118 -6.91 19.90 -5.17
CA PRO A 118 -6.90 20.16 -6.60
C PRO A 118 -5.77 21.11 -6.98
N ALA A 119 -4.99 20.73 -7.98
CA ALA A 119 -3.82 21.46 -8.42
C ALA A 119 -3.73 21.48 -9.95
N SER A 120 -2.81 22.30 -10.47
CA SER A 120 -2.49 22.30 -11.89
C SER A 120 -0.98 22.22 -12.09
N LEU A 121 -0.54 21.30 -12.93
CA LEU A 121 0.84 21.21 -13.41
C LEU A 121 1.00 22.12 -14.63
N LEU A 122 2.00 22.99 -14.61
CA LEU A 122 2.40 23.78 -15.78
C LEU A 122 3.60 23.09 -16.45
N CYS A 123 3.44 22.66 -17.69
CA CYS A 123 4.49 22.02 -18.49
C CYS A 123 4.68 22.82 -19.78
N GLY A 124 5.72 23.66 -19.83
CA GLY A 124 5.82 24.68 -20.89
C GLY A 124 4.65 25.66 -20.78
N ASP A 125 3.91 25.81 -21.87
CA ASP A 125 2.70 26.65 -21.93
C ASP A 125 1.40 25.86 -21.65
N GLU A 126 1.48 24.55 -21.45
CA GLU A 126 0.33 23.68 -21.21
C GLU A 126 0.04 23.51 -19.72
N ARG A 127 -1.25 23.46 -19.38
CA ARG A 127 -1.72 23.29 -17.99
C ARG A 127 -2.54 22.02 -17.87
N HIS A 128 -2.12 21.13 -16.96
CA HIS A 128 -2.83 19.88 -16.69
C HIS A 128 -3.41 19.89 -15.27
N ALA A 129 -4.73 19.69 -15.16
CA ALA A 129 -5.39 19.58 -13.87
C ALA A 129 -5.09 18.23 -13.21
N GLY A 130 -4.97 18.23 -11.89
CA GLY A 130 -4.68 17.04 -11.10
C GLY A 130 -5.05 17.19 -9.63
N ILE A 131 -4.74 16.16 -8.86
CA ILE A 131 -4.95 16.10 -7.40
C ILE A 131 -3.61 15.82 -6.73
N LEU A 132 -3.23 16.68 -5.78
CA LEU A 132 -2.18 16.37 -4.82
C LEU A 132 -2.75 15.48 -3.73
N TRP A 133 -2.07 14.38 -3.38
CA TRP A 133 -2.56 13.41 -2.39
C TRP A 133 -1.97 13.58 -0.99
N ASP A 134 -0.74 14.07 -0.92
CA ASP A 134 -0.09 14.44 0.33
C ASP A 134 0.88 15.60 0.08
N LEU A 135 1.31 16.26 1.15
CA LEU A 135 2.31 17.33 1.10
C LEU A 135 3.39 17.09 2.15
N SER A 136 4.65 17.29 1.78
CA SER A 136 5.77 17.39 2.71
C SER A 136 6.72 18.51 2.32
N ARG A 137 7.65 18.88 3.22
CA ARG A 137 8.75 19.79 2.91
C ARG A 137 9.65 19.27 1.77
N GLY A 138 9.66 17.96 1.52
CA GLY A 138 10.44 17.34 0.45
C GLY A 138 9.71 17.24 -0.89
N GLY A 139 8.43 17.63 -0.96
CA GLY A 139 7.59 17.51 -2.16
C GLY A 139 6.28 16.76 -1.91
N CYS A 140 5.57 16.47 -3.00
CA CYS A 140 4.24 15.89 -3.02
C CYS A 140 4.00 15.05 -4.29
N PRO A 141 3.19 13.99 -4.23
CA PRO A 141 2.66 13.31 -5.41
C PRO A 141 1.51 14.12 -6.03
N LEU A 142 1.54 14.28 -7.36
CA LEU A 142 0.45 14.82 -8.16
C LEU A 142 -0.08 13.71 -9.08
N GLU A 143 -1.38 13.43 -9.00
CA GLU A 143 -2.07 12.57 -9.97
C GLU A 143 -2.73 13.43 -11.05
N ILE A 144 -2.50 13.08 -12.30
CA ILE A 144 -3.09 13.70 -13.50
C ILE A 144 -3.73 12.61 -14.37
N TYR A 145 -4.82 12.95 -15.07
CA TYR A 145 -5.55 12.01 -15.92
C TYR A 145 -5.32 12.28 -17.41
N GLY A 146 -5.20 11.21 -18.18
CA GLY A 146 -5.06 11.27 -19.63
C GLY A 146 -5.45 9.94 -20.29
N THR A 147 -5.66 9.99 -21.60
CA THR A 147 -5.95 8.84 -22.45
C THR A 147 -4.70 8.44 -23.22
N ILE A 148 -4.31 7.18 -23.16
CA ILE A 148 -3.27 6.65 -24.05
C ILE A 148 -3.82 6.67 -25.48
N ARG A 149 -3.20 7.45 -26.36
CA ARG A 149 -3.58 7.59 -27.78
C ARG A 149 -2.71 6.78 -28.70
N SER A 150 -1.46 6.54 -28.32
CA SER A 150 -0.54 5.77 -29.15
C SER A 150 0.44 4.97 -28.30
N LEU A 151 0.84 3.84 -28.86
CA LEU A 151 1.89 2.97 -28.36
C LEU A 151 2.80 2.65 -29.54
N ALA A 152 4.09 2.95 -29.43
CA ALA A 152 5.07 2.69 -30.47
C ALA A 152 6.36 2.14 -29.86
N ARG A 153 7.13 1.37 -30.64
CA ARG A 153 8.48 0.96 -30.25
C ARG A 153 9.46 1.58 -31.23
N SER A 154 10.40 2.36 -30.73
CA SER A 154 11.45 2.99 -31.54
C SER A 154 12.80 2.84 -30.85
N GLU A 155 13.82 2.40 -31.58
CA GLU A 155 15.18 2.21 -31.08
C GLU A 155 15.27 1.40 -29.77
N GLY A 156 14.48 0.33 -29.67
CA GLY A 156 14.45 -0.52 -28.48
C GLY A 156 13.69 0.09 -27.29
N ARG A 157 13.17 1.31 -27.39
CA ARG A 157 12.37 1.99 -26.36
C ARG A 157 10.88 1.88 -26.66
N LEU A 158 10.08 1.72 -25.61
CA LEU A 158 8.63 1.87 -25.68
C LEU A 158 8.27 3.35 -25.56
N MET A 159 7.49 3.84 -26.51
CA MET A 159 6.92 5.18 -26.51
C MET A 159 5.42 5.08 -26.25
N VAL A 160 4.93 5.84 -25.28
CA VAL A 160 3.51 5.94 -24.94
C VAL A 160 3.08 7.38 -25.18
N GLY A 161 2.20 7.62 -26.16
CA GLY A 161 1.59 8.92 -26.39
C GLY A 161 0.34 9.05 -25.53
N ILE A 162 0.34 9.99 -24.59
CA ILE A 162 -0.80 10.26 -23.71
C ILE A 162 -1.38 11.62 -24.11
N GLN A 163 -2.66 11.65 -24.43
CA GLN A 163 -3.41 12.90 -24.52
C GLN A 163 -4.05 13.16 -23.16
N PHE A 164 -3.66 14.26 -22.52
CA PHE A 164 -4.28 14.66 -21.25
C PHE A 164 -5.71 15.16 -21.49
N ASP A 165 -6.62 14.84 -20.56
CA ASP A 165 -8.01 15.31 -20.66
C ASP A 165 -8.08 16.76 -20.17
N GLU A 166 -7.87 17.69 -21.10
CA GLU A 166 -7.92 19.13 -20.84
C GLU A 166 -9.37 19.64 -20.66
N GLN A 167 -10.40 18.83 -20.97
CA GLN A 167 -11.79 19.28 -21.01
C GLN A 167 -12.56 19.19 -19.70
N ARG A 168 -11.89 18.87 -18.57
CA ARG A 168 -12.39 19.25 -17.25
C ARG A 168 -11.82 20.58 -16.75
N CYS A 169 -11.20 21.39 -17.61
CA CYS A 169 -10.81 22.76 -17.31
C CYS A 169 -12.03 23.71 -17.27
N GLY A 170 -12.93 23.44 -16.33
CA GLY A 170 -13.76 24.44 -15.65
C GLY A 170 -13.17 24.75 -14.28
N THR A 171 -11.86 24.55 -14.07
CA THR A 171 -11.20 24.84 -12.80
C THR A 171 -11.01 26.35 -12.67
N ARG A 172 -12.09 27.04 -12.29
CA ARG A 172 -11.96 28.33 -11.62
C ARG A 172 -11.02 28.10 -10.43
N LEU A 173 -10.00 28.94 -10.27
CA LEU A 173 -9.20 29.00 -9.04
C LEU A 173 -10.18 29.03 -7.88
N LYS A 174 -10.29 27.92 -7.15
CA LYS A 174 -11.11 27.88 -5.96
C LYS A 174 -10.30 28.52 -4.86
N MET A 175 -10.76 29.66 -4.37
CA MET A 175 -10.18 30.30 -3.21
C MET A 175 -10.40 29.39 -2.00
N ILE A 176 -9.58 29.50 -0.96
CA ILE A 176 -9.72 28.67 0.24
C ILE A 176 -11.16 28.72 0.80
N ASP A 177 -11.83 29.85 0.61
CA ASP A 177 -13.22 30.10 1.00
C ASP A 177 -14.22 29.16 0.31
N ASP A 178 -13.96 28.74 -0.93
CA ASP A 178 -14.82 27.82 -1.68
C ASP A 178 -14.83 26.40 -1.08
N TYR A 179 -13.77 26.02 -0.37
CA TYR A 179 -13.67 24.74 0.32
C TYR A 179 -14.29 24.82 1.73
N VAL A 180 -14.09 25.94 2.43
CA VAL A 180 -14.70 26.17 3.75
C VAL A 180 -16.23 26.18 3.64
N HIS A 181 -16.79 26.80 2.60
CA HIS A 181 -18.24 26.81 2.37
C HIS A 181 -18.81 25.42 2.04
N GLN A 182 -18.07 24.55 1.34
CA GLN A 182 -18.54 23.18 1.08
C GLN A 182 -18.54 22.33 2.35
N VAL A 183 -17.54 22.48 3.22
CA VAL A 183 -17.48 21.80 4.51
C VAL A 183 -18.57 22.32 5.46
N LEU A 184 -18.81 23.63 5.51
CA LEU A 184 -19.86 24.22 6.37
C LEU A 184 -21.28 23.88 5.90
N ASN A 185 -21.52 23.77 4.59
CA ASN A 185 -22.83 23.36 4.09
C ASN A 185 -23.11 21.87 4.35
N ALA A 186 -22.09 21.01 4.25
CA ALA A 186 -22.21 19.59 4.60
C ALA A 186 -22.39 19.34 6.12
N LEU A 187 -22.11 20.34 6.96
CA LEU A 187 -22.32 20.30 8.41
C LEU A 187 -23.63 20.97 8.86
N ASN A 188 -24.36 21.63 7.94
CA ASN A 188 -25.63 22.31 8.22
C ASN A 188 -26.82 21.70 7.46
N GLU A 189 -26.62 20.60 6.74
CA GLU A 189 -27.70 19.75 6.24
C GLU A 189 -27.92 18.58 7.23
N ASP A 190 -28.59 18.90 8.33
CA ASP A 190 -29.40 18.01 9.17
C ASP A 190 -30.79 18.64 9.34
#